data_AF-A0A6P9EUF4-F1
#
_entry.id   AF-A0A6P9EUF4-F1
#
_cell.length_a   1.000
_cell.length_b   1.000
_cell.length_c   1.000
_cell.angle_alpha   90.00
_cell.angle_beta   90.00
_cell.angle_gamma   90.00
#
_symmetry.space_group_name_H-M   'P 1'
#
loop_
_entity.id
_entity.type
_entity.pdbx_description
1 polymer ?
#
loop_
_entity_poly.entity_id
_entity_poly.type
_entity_poly.pdbx_seq_one_letter_code
_entity_poly.pdbx_strand_id
1 'polypeptide(L)'
;MEPRTEAYGNLPKQATKKFQARWSSSSAQTHDCPTDVIEDETQREFKNKLVSTTDSSSSFGKPSLGQPLCFCEIEAQLRYSSTIKNPGRPFLGCPNYNTKGLPYCKYFKWVEEDQYKKSDLRETHNELLRAKKELEKILDDIEKSKIDLRKRADEIEMREMTLSNRNEEVVKKELAVLVREAQIRHSRTLLRVYWAAAFVVACYLSCK
;
A
#
# COMPACT_ATOMS: atom_id res chain seq x y z
N MET A 1 24.73 -50.52 -23.16
CA MET A 1 24.03 -49.49 -23.94
C MET A 1 22.57 -49.93 -24.05
N GLU A 2 21.73 -49.35 -23.22
CA GLU A 2 20.26 -49.38 -23.31
C GLU A 2 19.79 -47.97 -22.96
N PRO A 3 18.94 -47.31 -23.76
CA PRO A 3 18.34 -46.05 -23.39
C PRO A 3 16.96 -46.29 -22.74
N ARG A 4 16.82 -45.80 -21.51
CA ARG A 4 15.57 -45.78 -20.74
C ARG A 4 14.70 -44.63 -21.24
N THR A 5 13.54 -44.94 -21.78
CA THR A 5 12.50 -44.01 -22.22
C THR A 5 11.78 -43.39 -21.02
N GLU A 6 11.77 -42.07 -20.89
CA GLU A 6 10.92 -41.35 -19.93
C GLU A 6 9.62 -40.91 -20.60
N ALA A 7 8.51 -41.36 -20.01
CA ALA A 7 7.15 -41.12 -20.45
C ALA A 7 6.61 -39.80 -19.88
N TYR A 8 6.01 -39.00 -20.76
CA TYR A 8 5.22 -37.83 -20.40
C TYR A 8 3.97 -38.23 -19.60
N GLY A 9 3.93 -37.85 -18.33
CA GLY A 9 2.76 -37.96 -17.46
C GLY A 9 1.97 -36.65 -17.42
N ASN A 10 0.72 -36.71 -17.87
CA ASN A 10 -0.26 -35.62 -17.85
C ASN A 10 -0.64 -35.18 -16.42
N LEU A 11 -0.63 -33.87 -16.17
CA LEU A 11 -1.08 -33.23 -14.92
C LEU A 11 -2.55 -32.74 -15.09
N PRO A 12 -3.49 -33.08 -14.19
CA PRO A 12 -4.88 -32.65 -14.31
C PRO A 12 -5.11 -31.21 -13.82
N LYS A 13 -5.89 -30.46 -14.60
CA LYS A 13 -6.33 -29.07 -14.35
C LYS A 13 -7.31 -29.03 -13.18
N GLN A 14 -6.99 -28.32 -12.10
CA GLN A 14 -7.95 -28.05 -11.01
C GLN A 14 -8.82 -26.85 -11.34
N ALA A 15 -10.14 -27.06 -11.19
CA ALA A 15 -11.20 -26.09 -11.42
C ALA A 15 -11.28 -25.07 -10.27
N THR A 16 -11.30 -23.79 -10.62
CA THR A 16 -11.54 -22.67 -9.69
C THR A 16 -13.02 -22.57 -9.34
N LYS A 17 -13.39 -22.81 -8.08
CA LYS A 17 -14.74 -22.53 -7.56
C LYS A 17 -14.89 -21.04 -7.28
N LYS A 18 -15.84 -20.38 -7.95
CA LYS A 18 -16.27 -19.01 -7.65
C LYS A 18 -17.09 -19.00 -6.35
N PHE A 19 -16.65 -18.24 -5.36
CA PHE A 19 -17.44 -17.91 -4.16
C PHE A 19 -18.21 -16.61 -4.44
N GLN A 20 -19.54 -16.66 -4.46
CA GLN A 20 -20.40 -15.48 -4.45
C GLN A 20 -20.82 -15.20 -3.00
N ALA A 21 -20.39 -14.07 -2.44
CA ALA A 21 -20.91 -13.57 -1.18
C ALA A 21 -22.15 -12.71 -1.45
N ARG A 22 -23.31 -13.20 -1.00
CA ARG A 22 -24.60 -12.50 -1.01
C ARG A 22 -24.70 -11.67 0.27
N TRP A 23 -24.60 -10.35 0.15
CA TRP A 23 -24.86 -9.44 1.27
C TRP A 23 -26.29 -8.91 1.15
N SER A 24 -27.12 -9.24 2.15
CA SER A 24 -28.47 -8.71 2.31
C SER A 24 -28.40 -7.48 3.21
N SER A 25 -28.74 -6.31 2.67
CA SER A 25 -28.88 -5.08 3.44
C SER A 25 -30.09 -5.16 4.35
N SER A 26 -29.91 -4.96 5.66
CA SER A 26 -31.02 -4.74 6.59
C SER A 26 -30.82 -3.38 7.25
N SER A 27 -31.74 -2.46 6.98
CA SER A 27 -31.82 -1.14 7.60
C SER A 27 -32.22 -1.26 9.07
N ALA A 28 -31.50 -0.56 9.95
CA ALA A 28 -31.93 -0.34 11.33
C ALA A 28 -32.01 1.17 11.59
N GLN A 29 -33.20 1.60 12.02
CA GLN A 29 -33.56 2.97 12.39
C GLN A 29 -32.82 3.41 13.66
N THR A 30 -32.32 4.65 13.66
CA THR A 30 -31.81 5.34 14.84
C THR A 30 -32.95 6.09 15.52
N HIS A 31 -33.28 5.69 16.75
CA HIS A 31 -34.09 6.48 17.67
C HIS A 31 -33.14 7.24 18.60
N ASP A 32 -33.24 8.57 18.61
CA ASP A 32 -32.58 9.46 19.57
C ASP A 32 -33.18 9.31 20.97
N CYS A 33 -32.33 9.37 21.99
CA CYS A 33 -32.74 9.59 23.38
C CYS A 33 -31.75 10.58 24.05
N PRO A 34 -32.22 11.61 24.78
CA PRO A 34 -31.34 12.63 25.35
C PRO A 34 -30.69 12.14 26.65
N THR A 35 -29.45 12.55 26.92
CA THR A 35 -28.84 12.40 28.25
C THR A 35 -28.18 13.70 28.64
N ASP A 36 -28.84 14.43 29.56
CA ASP A 36 -28.25 15.53 30.32
C ASP A 36 -27.20 14.97 31.29
N VAL A 37 -25.94 15.43 31.20
CA VAL A 37 -24.97 15.36 32.30
C VAL A 37 -23.98 16.54 32.23
N ILE A 38 -24.21 17.51 33.12
CA ILE A 38 -23.27 18.22 34.02
C ILE A 38 -21.83 18.46 33.50
N GLU A 39 -21.51 19.72 33.21
CA GLU A 39 -20.15 20.23 32.96
C GLU A 39 -19.33 20.29 34.26
N ASP A 40 -18.16 19.63 34.28
CA ASP A 40 -17.20 19.69 35.39
C ASP A 40 -16.09 20.72 35.11
N GLU A 41 -15.90 21.61 36.08
CA GLU A 41 -15.16 22.86 36.05
C GLU A 41 -13.62 22.67 36.24
N THR A 42 -13.14 21.44 36.13
CA THR A 42 -11.78 21.05 36.52
C THR A 42 -10.74 21.14 35.39
N GLN A 43 -11.17 21.32 34.13
CA GLN A 43 -10.26 21.36 32.97
C GLN A 43 -9.66 22.73 32.63
N ARG A 44 -10.20 23.83 33.18
CA ARG A 44 -9.69 25.18 32.89
C ARG A 44 -8.45 25.55 33.72
N GLU A 45 -8.26 24.93 34.87
CA GLU A 45 -7.17 25.27 35.79
C GLU A 45 -5.83 24.62 35.38
N PHE A 46 -5.86 23.48 34.71
CA PHE A 46 -4.65 22.76 34.28
C PHE A 46 -3.95 23.39 33.06
N LYS A 47 -4.68 24.15 32.24
CA LYS A 47 -4.14 24.78 31.02
C LYS A 47 -3.35 26.07 31.29
N ASN A 48 -3.55 26.72 32.43
CA ASN A 48 -2.94 28.03 32.70
C ASN A 48 -1.56 27.96 33.36
N LYS A 49 -1.04 26.75 33.64
CA LYS A 49 0.24 26.59 34.38
C LYS A 49 1.47 26.28 33.51
N LEU A 50 1.33 26.23 32.19
CA LEU A 50 2.42 25.82 31.28
C LEU A 50 2.75 26.87 30.21
N VAL A 51 2.89 28.14 30.59
CA VAL A 51 3.55 29.14 29.73
C VAL A 51 4.45 30.01 30.61
N SER A 52 5.75 29.69 30.60
CA SER A 52 6.90 30.61 30.66
C SER A 52 8.13 29.90 31.21
N THR A 53 9.05 29.46 30.34
CA THR A 53 10.42 30.00 30.23
C THR A 53 11.26 29.21 29.25
N THR A 54 12.08 29.97 28.52
CA THR A 54 12.98 29.62 27.43
C THR A 54 14.34 29.12 27.94
N ASP A 55 14.98 28.33 27.07
CA ASP A 55 16.41 28.04 26.90
C ASP A 55 17.29 27.57 28.08
N SER A 56 17.71 26.31 27.98
CA SER A 56 19.13 25.91 28.06
C SER A 56 19.33 24.55 27.41
N SER A 57 20.23 24.50 26.42
CA SER A 57 20.70 23.28 25.78
C SER A 57 21.66 22.53 26.72
N SER A 58 21.18 21.44 27.30
CA SER A 58 22.05 20.36 27.79
C SER A 58 21.37 19.02 27.51
N SER A 59 22.04 18.18 26.73
CA SER A 59 21.61 16.82 26.41
C SER A 59 21.80 15.91 27.62
N PHE A 60 20.84 15.96 28.54
CA PHE A 60 20.60 14.88 29.49
C PHE A 60 19.16 14.44 29.28
N GLY A 61 18.96 13.14 29.03
CA GLY A 61 17.65 12.56 28.79
C GLY A 61 16.66 13.07 29.84
N LYS A 62 15.52 13.60 29.38
CA LYS A 62 14.44 14.02 30.27
C LYS A 62 14.14 12.87 31.23
N PRO A 63 14.26 13.05 32.56
CA PRO A 63 13.80 12.04 33.49
C PRO A 63 12.34 11.78 33.19
N SER A 64 12.02 10.54 32.86
CA SER A 64 10.65 10.10 32.79
C SER A 64 10.04 10.34 34.18
N LEU A 65 9.11 11.30 34.26
CA LEU A 65 8.41 11.69 35.50
C LEU A 65 7.80 10.44 36.15
N GLY A 66 8.53 9.80 37.07
CA GLY A 66 8.08 8.59 37.76
C GLY A 66 9.14 7.50 37.95
N GLN A 67 10.29 7.52 37.27
CA GLN A 67 11.33 6.51 37.50
C GLN A 67 12.29 6.94 38.62
N PRO A 68 12.56 6.08 39.63
CA PRO A 68 13.45 6.44 40.72
C PRO A 68 14.90 6.49 40.25
N LEU A 69 15.63 7.51 40.70
CA LEU A 69 17.05 7.67 40.43
C LEU A 69 17.88 6.81 41.40
N CYS A 70 19.00 6.27 40.90
CA CYS A 70 20.01 5.66 41.75
C CYS A 70 20.88 6.74 42.43
N PHE A 71 21.79 6.36 43.34
CA PHE A 71 22.69 7.34 43.99
C PHE A 71 23.77 7.92 43.07
N CYS A 72 23.79 7.53 41.77
CA CYS A 72 24.57 8.22 40.74
C CYS A 72 23.75 9.31 40.03
N GLU A 73 22.51 9.55 40.46
CA GLU A 73 21.55 10.47 39.83
C GLU A 73 21.14 10.08 38.41
N ILE A 74 21.32 8.80 38.05
CA ILE A 74 20.88 8.21 36.78
C ILE A 74 19.63 7.35 37.05
N GLU A 75 18.70 7.31 36.10
CA GLU A 75 17.50 6.44 36.17
C GLU A 75 17.88 4.99 36.51
N ALA A 76 17.25 4.45 37.55
CA ALA A 76 17.47 3.06 37.93
C ALA A 76 16.82 2.12 36.90
N GLN A 77 17.52 1.08 36.49
CA GLN A 77 17.06 0.12 35.50
C GLN A 77 16.36 -1.06 36.15
N LEU A 78 15.32 -1.57 35.49
CA LEU A 78 14.69 -2.83 35.85
C LEU A 78 15.65 -4.00 35.58
N ARG A 79 15.84 -4.84 36.59
CA ARG A 79 16.69 -6.03 36.59
C ARG A 79 15.91 -7.18 37.21
N TYR A 80 16.32 -8.41 36.91
CA TYR A 80 15.73 -9.62 37.48
C TYR A 80 16.77 -10.33 38.35
N SER A 81 16.40 -10.67 39.59
CA SER A 81 17.33 -11.36 40.50
C SER A 81 17.61 -12.78 40.00
N SER A 82 18.89 -13.13 39.92
CA SER A 82 19.36 -14.50 39.66
C SER A 82 19.72 -15.27 40.93
N THR A 83 19.43 -14.70 42.11
CA THR A 83 19.77 -15.35 43.39
C THR A 83 18.84 -16.54 43.66
N ILE A 84 19.39 -17.61 44.23
CA ILE A 84 18.64 -18.83 44.59
C ILE A 84 17.44 -18.51 45.49
N LYS A 85 17.57 -17.50 46.36
CA LYS A 85 16.51 -17.10 47.31
C LYS A 85 15.38 -16.28 46.66
N ASN A 86 15.66 -15.56 45.57
CA ASN A 86 14.68 -14.68 44.91
C ASN A 86 14.81 -14.80 43.38
N PRO A 87 14.61 -15.99 42.78
CA PRO A 87 14.78 -16.17 41.35
C PRO A 87 13.73 -15.38 40.57
N GLY A 88 14.14 -14.63 39.56
CA GLY A 88 13.24 -13.91 38.65
C GLY A 88 12.49 -12.72 39.26
N ARG A 89 12.72 -12.38 40.54
CA ARG A 89 12.03 -11.24 41.16
C ARG A 89 12.56 -9.91 40.60
N PRO A 90 11.70 -9.00 40.11
CA PRO A 90 12.13 -7.74 39.53
C PRO A 90 12.59 -6.74 40.60
N PHE A 91 13.68 -6.02 40.33
CA PHE A 91 14.19 -4.94 41.17
C PHE A 91 14.73 -3.79 40.30
N LEU A 92 14.77 -2.59 40.86
CA LEU A 92 15.41 -1.42 40.28
C LEU A 92 16.82 -1.30 40.83
N GLY A 93 17.80 -1.22 39.95
CA GLY A 93 19.22 -1.13 40.28
C GLY A 93 19.94 -0.04 39.49
N CYS A 94 21.14 0.33 39.93
CA CYS A 94 22.04 1.19 39.16
C CYS A 94 22.24 0.64 37.73
N PRO A 95 22.33 1.47 36.68
CA PRO A 95 22.68 1.01 35.32
C PRO A 95 23.97 0.17 35.26
N ASN A 96 24.94 0.46 36.13
CA ASN A 96 26.20 -0.29 36.23
C ASN A 96 26.14 -1.43 37.25
N TYR A 97 24.97 -1.77 37.81
CA TYR A 97 24.83 -2.75 38.88
C TYR A 97 25.47 -4.09 38.51
N ASN A 98 26.43 -4.52 39.33
CA ASN A 98 27.16 -5.78 39.19
C ASN A 98 27.83 -5.97 37.80
N THR A 99 28.16 -4.87 37.12
CA THR A 99 28.86 -4.90 35.84
C THR A 99 30.36 -4.99 36.11
N LYS A 100 31.02 -5.99 35.52
CA LYS A 100 32.46 -6.24 35.76
C LYS A 100 33.29 -5.02 35.35
N GLY A 101 34.15 -4.57 36.25
CA GLY A 101 35.10 -3.47 35.99
C GLY A 101 34.51 -2.07 36.06
N LEU A 102 33.21 -1.90 36.39
CA LEU A 102 32.59 -0.59 36.54
C LEU A 102 32.21 -0.31 38.00
N PRO A 103 32.52 0.89 38.54
CA PRO A 103 31.98 1.30 39.83
C PRO A 103 30.46 1.49 39.71
N TYR A 104 29.73 1.09 40.75
CA TYR A 104 28.28 1.26 40.85
C TYR A 104 27.88 1.60 42.27
N CYS A 105 26.82 2.40 42.43
CA CYS A 105 26.43 2.93 43.74
C CYS A 105 25.62 1.98 44.62
N LYS A 106 25.46 0.71 44.21
CA LYS A 106 24.70 -0.32 44.94
C LYS A 106 23.23 0.01 45.23
N TYR A 107 22.66 1.02 44.57
CA TYR A 107 21.22 1.29 44.63
C TYR A 107 20.43 0.01 44.29
N PHE A 108 19.41 -0.28 45.09
CA PHE A 108 18.58 -1.46 44.99
C PHE A 108 17.18 -1.20 45.58
N LYS A 109 16.11 -1.48 44.83
CA LYS A 109 14.73 -1.41 45.31
C LYS A 109 13.88 -2.50 44.67
N TRP A 110 13.16 -3.27 45.47
CA TRP A 110 12.22 -4.27 44.95
C TRP A 110 11.05 -3.60 44.22
N VAL A 111 10.62 -4.22 43.12
CA VAL A 111 9.45 -3.79 42.35
C VAL A 111 8.31 -4.76 42.64
N GLU A 112 7.13 -4.23 42.92
CA GLU A 112 5.91 -5.03 42.94
C GLU A 112 5.57 -5.43 41.50
N GLU A 113 5.42 -6.72 41.27
CA GLU A 113 5.35 -7.31 39.93
C GLU A 113 4.15 -6.78 39.12
N ASP A 114 3.07 -6.37 39.79
CA ASP A 114 1.84 -5.90 39.18
C ASP A 114 1.94 -4.48 38.62
N GLN A 115 2.75 -3.59 39.22
CA GLN A 115 2.81 -2.18 38.82
C GLN A 115 3.55 -1.98 37.49
N TYR A 116 4.69 -2.67 37.28
CA TYR A 116 5.47 -2.54 36.04
C TYR A 116 4.82 -3.29 34.87
N LYS A 117 4.26 -4.48 35.11
CA LYS A 117 3.51 -5.21 34.06
C LYS A 117 2.33 -4.39 33.55
N LYS A 118 1.63 -3.65 34.43
CA LYS A 118 0.51 -2.77 34.04
C LYS A 118 0.97 -1.56 33.22
N SER A 119 2.13 -0.97 33.51
CA SER A 119 2.64 0.16 32.71
C SER A 119 3.07 -0.27 31.32
N ASP A 120 3.78 -1.39 31.21
CA ASP A 120 4.24 -1.96 29.94
C ASP A 120 3.07 -2.44 29.06
N LEU A 121 2.08 -3.11 29.66
CA LEU A 121 0.85 -3.49 28.98
C LEU A 121 0.04 -2.28 28.49
N ARG A 122 0.03 -1.19 29.25
CA ARG A 122 -0.67 0.05 28.86
C ARG A 122 0.04 0.75 27.71
N GLU A 123 1.38 0.78 27.73
CA GLU A 123 2.19 1.36 26.66
C GLU A 123 2.02 0.58 25.35
N THR A 124 2.19 -0.75 25.39
CA THR A 124 1.95 -1.64 24.24
C THR A 124 0.52 -1.54 23.71
N HIS A 125 -0.49 -1.44 24.58
CA HIS A 125 -1.88 -1.21 24.16
C HIS A 125 -2.04 0.13 23.41
N ASN A 126 -1.42 1.20 23.90
CA ASN A 126 -1.49 2.51 23.26
C ASN A 126 -0.78 2.52 21.91
N GLU A 127 0.36 1.84 21.78
CA GLU A 127 1.05 1.66 20.52
C GLU A 127 0.20 0.87 19.52
N LEU A 128 -0.40 -0.25 19.95
CA LEU A 128 -1.33 -1.03 19.13
C LEU A 128 -2.53 -0.19 18.67
N LEU A 129 -3.07 0.67 19.53
CA LEU A 129 -4.18 1.55 19.17
C LEU A 129 -3.77 2.58 18.12
N ARG A 130 -2.55 3.12 18.20
CA ARG A 130 -2.01 4.02 17.16
C ARG A 130 -1.79 3.27 15.85
N ALA A 131 -1.13 2.10 15.90
CA ALA A 131 -0.89 1.27 14.73
C ALA A 131 -2.19 0.84 14.04
N LYS A 132 -3.24 0.51 14.82
CA LYS A 132 -4.57 0.19 14.30
C LYS A 132 -5.18 1.36 13.53
N LYS A 133 -5.10 2.58 14.07
CA LYS A 133 -5.62 3.78 13.40
C LYS A 133 -4.87 4.11 12.10
N GLU A 134 -3.55 3.96 12.11
CA GLU A 134 -2.75 4.13 10.89
C GLU A 134 -3.12 3.07 9.84
N LEU A 135 -3.34 1.81 10.26
CA LEU A 135 -3.77 0.75 9.34
C LEU A 135 -5.15 1.03 8.74
N GLU A 136 -6.09 1.52 9.55
CA GLU A 136 -7.43 1.93 9.08
C GLU A 136 -7.35 3.02 8.02
N LYS A 137 -6.53 4.05 8.26
CA LYS A 137 -6.27 5.11 7.26
C LYS A 137 -5.64 4.57 5.98
N ILE A 138 -4.69 3.64 6.07
CA ILE A 138 -4.07 3.01 4.90
C ILE A 138 -5.12 2.21 4.10
N LEU A 139 -6.04 1.52 4.77
CA LEU A 139 -7.11 0.78 4.10
C LEU A 139 -8.03 1.72 3.32
N ASP A 140 -8.41 2.85 3.90
CA ASP A 140 -9.22 3.87 3.22
C ASP A 140 -8.51 4.43 1.98
N ASP A 141 -7.21 4.73 2.09
CA ASP A 141 -6.40 5.22 0.97
C ASP A 141 -6.26 4.16 -0.15
N ILE A 142 -6.13 2.88 0.21
CA ILE A 142 -6.10 1.77 -0.74
C ILE A 142 -7.46 1.62 -1.43
N GLU A 143 -8.57 1.72 -0.70
CA GLU A 143 -9.91 1.64 -1.26
C GLU A 143 -10.17 2.76 -2.26
N LYS A 144 -9.81 4.00 -1.91
CA LYS A 144 -9.88 5.15 -2.81
C LYS A 144 -9.04 4.93 -4.07
N SER A 145 -7.78 4.51 -3.90
CA SER A 145 -6.87 4.24 -5.02
C SER A 145 -7.41 3.15 -5.94
N LYS A 146 -8.04 2.10 -5.38
CA LYS A 146 -8.69 1.03 -6.14
C LYS A 146 -9.85 1.54 -6.98
N ILE A 147 -10.67 2.44 -6.45
CA ILE A 147 -11.78 3.05 -7.19
C ILE A 147 -11.23 3.89 -8.37
N ASP A 148 -10.19 4.68 -8.14
CA ASP A 148 -9.60 5.51 -9.18
C ASP A 148 -8.92 4.68 -10.29
N LEU A 149 -8.25 3.59 -9.94
CA LEU A 149 -7.69 2.66 -10.92
C LEU A 149 -8.76 1.98 -11.77
N ARG A 150 -9.91 1.63 -11.19
CA ARG A 150 -11.05 1.09 -11.94
C ARG A 150 -11.55 2.08 -12.98
N LYS A 151 -11.76 3.35 -12.60
CA LYS A 151 -12.17 4.40 -13.55
C LYS A 151 -11.18 4.56 -14.70
N ARG A 152 -9.87 4.56 -14.40
CA ARG A 152 -8.84 4.66 -15.43
C ARG A 152 -8.83 3.44 -16.36
N ALA A 153 -9.08 2.24 -15.83
CA ALA A 153 -9.19 1.04 -16.65
C ALA A 153 -10.39 1.14 -17.61
N ASP A 154 -11.56 1.55 -17.12
CA ASP A 154 -12.76 1.74 -17.96
C ASP A 154 -12.50 2.79 -19.05
N GLU A 155 -11.82 3.90 -18.73
CA GLU A 155 -11.42 4.90 -19.73
C GLU A 155 -10.46 4.36 -20.79
N ILE A 156 -9.50 3.50 -20.39
CA ILE A 156 -8.56 2.88 -21.33
C ILE A 156 -9.32 1.94 -22.26
N GLU A 157 -10.21 1.10 -21.73
CA GLU A 157 -11.03 0.19 -22.51
C GLU A 157 -11.88 0.94 -23.55
N MET A 158 -12.50 2.06 -23.15
CA MET A 158 -13.25 2.92 -24.07
C MET A 158 -12.38 3.53 -25.17
N ARG A 159 -11.14 3.94 -24.86
CA ARG A 159 -10.18 4.44 -25.85
C ARG A 159 -9.73 3.34 -26.79
N GLU A 160 -9.44 2.15 -26.29
CA GLU A 160 -9.06 0.98 -27.09
C GLU A 160 -10.17 0.59 -28.08
N MET A 161 -11.42 0.54 -27.61
CA MET A 161 -12.58 0.30 -28.48
C MET A 161 -12.68 1.36 -29.60
N THR A 162 -12.49 2.64 -29.26
CA THR A 162 -12.53 3.73 -30.24
C THR A 162 -11.40 3.60 -31.27
N LEU A 163 -10.20 3.26 -30.83
CA LEU A 163 -9.05 3.04 -31.70
C LEU A 163 -9.26 1.83 -32.62
N SER A 164 -9.84 0.75 -32.11
CA SER A 164 -10.19 -0.43 -32.92
C SER A 164 -11.14 -0.06 -34.05
N ASN A 165 -12.21 0.68 -33.75
CA ASN A 165 -13.17 1.11 -34.78
C ASN A 165 -12.51 2.02 -35.84
N ARG A 166 -11.66 2.97 -35.41
CA ARG A 166 -10.88 3.81 -36.35
C ARG A 166 -9.92 2.98 -37.21
N ASN A 167 -9.30 1.97 -36.64
CA ASN A 167 -8.39 1.07 -37.35
C ASN A 167 -9.14 0.28 -38.43
N GLU A 168 -10.33 -0.26 -38.11
CA GLU A 168 -11.19 -0.93 -39.11
C GLU A 168 -11.58 0.01 -40.25
N GLU A 169 -11.90 1.27 -39.95
CA GLU A 169 -12.18 2.28 -40.99
C GLU A 169 -10.98 2.58 -41.88
N VAL A 170 -9.77 2.67 -41.32
CA VAL A 170 -8.54 2.90 -42.09
C VAL A 170 -8.29 1.72 -43.02
N VAL A 171 -8.37 0.47 -42.51
CA VAL A 171 -8.20 -0.74 -43.34
C VAL A 171 -9.21 -0.77 -44.49
N LYS A 172 -10.48 -0.42 -44.24
CA LYS A 172 -11.50 -0.30 -45.30
C LYS A 172 -11.13 0.74 -46.35
N LYS A 173 -10.62 1.90 -45.93
CA LYS A 173 -10.18 2.99 -46.83
C LYS A 173 -8.96 2.57 -47.65
N GLU A 174 -7.98 1.91 -47.04
CA GLU A 174 -6.79 1.39 -47.73
C GLU A 174 -7.18 0.38 -48.80
N LEU A 175 -8.06 -0.57 -48.50
CA LEU A 175 -8.56 -1.53 -49.48
C LEU A 175 -9.27 -0.81 -50.64
N ALA A 176 -10.11 0.19 -50.35
CA ALA A 176 -10.79 0.98 -51.37
C ALA A 176 -9.81 1.79 -52.25
N VAL A 177 -8.70 2.26 -51.70
CA VAL A 177 -7.63 2.91 -52.47
C VAL A 177 -6.93 1.90 -53.38
N LEU A 178 -6.54 0.72 -52.86
CA LEU A 178 -5.89 -0.31 -53.66
C LEU A 178 -6.75 -0.77 -54.85
N VAL A 179 -8.06 -0.94 -54.64
CA VAL A 179 -9.00 -1.28 -55.71
C VAL A 179 -9.06 -0.18 -56.77
N ARG A 180 -9.19 1.09 -56.36
CA ARG A 180 -9.21 2.22 -57.30
C ARG A 180 -7.89 2.35 -58.06
N GLU A 181 -6.76 2.15 -57.41
CA GLU A 181 -5.46 2.14 -58.06
C GLU A 181 -5.36 1.04 -59.12
N ALA A 182 -5.82 -0.18 -58.81
CA ALA A 182 -5.83 -1.28 -59.77
C ALA A 182 -6.69 -0.94 -61.00
N GLN A 183 -7.87 -0.35 -60.79
CA GLN A 183 -8.74 0.12 -61.88
C GLN A 183 -8.06 1.20 -62.73
N ILE A 184 -7.43 2.19 -62.10
CA ILE A 184 -6.68 3.25 -62.79
C ILE A 184 -5.51 2.65 -63.58
N ARG A 185 -4.74 1.73 -62.98
CA ARG A 185 -3.65 1.01 -63.66
C ARG A 185 -4.16 0.26 -64.89
N HIS A 186 -5.28 -0.45 -64.77
CA HIS A 186 -5.90 -1.17 -65.87
C HIS A 186 -6.35 -0.21 -67.00
N SER A 187 -7.08 0.85 -66.67
CA SER A 187 -7.50 1.90 -67.61
C SER A 187 -6.32 2.50 -68.38
N ARG A 188 -5.24 2.88 -67.68
CA ARG A 188 -4.03 3.44 -68.29
C ARG A 188 -3.34 2.45 -69.24
N THR A 189 -3.36 1.16 -68.89
CA THR A 189 -2.79 0.11 -69.73
C THR A 189 -3.59 -0.06 -71.01
N LEU A 190 -4.92 -0.14 -70.92
CA LEU A 190 -5.81 -0.20 -72.08
C LEU A 190 -5.64 1.01 -72.99
N LEU A 191 -5.56 2.22 -72.41
CA LEU A 191 -5.38 3.45 -73.17
C LEU A 191 -4.04 3.44 -73.94
N ARG A 192 -2.96 2.95 -73.33
CA ARG A 192 -1.65 2.79 -74.01
C ARG A 192 -1.74 1.81 -75.18
N VAL A 193 -2.39 0.65 -74.97
CA VAL A 193 -2.58 -0.36 -76.03
C VAL A 193 -3.41 0.20 -77.18
N TYR A 194 -4.52 0.89 -76.85
CA TYR A 194 -5.38 1.55 -77.82
C TYR A 194 -4.62 2.57 -78.67
N TRP A 195 -3.85 3.48 -78.05
CA TRP A 195 -3.06 4.48 -78.77
C TRP A 195 -1.95 3.85 -79.62
N ALA A 196 -1.30 2.79 -79.15
CA ALA A 196 -0.31 2.06 -79.95
C ALA A 196 -0.93 1.44 -81.21
N ALA A 197 -2.10 0.80 -81.07
CA ALA A 197 -2.83 0.23 -82.20
C ALA A 197 -3.29 1.31 -83.20
N ALA A 198 -3.85 2.42 -82.70
CA ALA A 198 -4.26 3.55 -83.53
C ALA A 198 -3.08 4.15 -84.33
N PHE A 199 -1.91 4.27 -83.71
CA PHE A 199 -0.69 4.72 -84.38
C PHE A 199 -0.27 3.79 -85.52
N VAL A 200 -0.25 2.47 -85.28
CA VAL A 200 0.07 1.48 -86.33
C VAL A 200 -0.90 1.57 -87.51
N VAL A 201 -2.20 1.69 -87.23
CA VAL A 201 -3.23 1.85 -88.27
C VAL A 201 -3.00 3.15 -89.06
N ALA A 202 -2.71 4.27 -88.40
CA ALA A 202 -2.44 5.54 -89.06
C ALA A 202 -1.21 5.47 -89.99
N CYS A 203 -0.11 4.85 -89.53
CA CYS A 203 1.08 4.63 -90.35
C CYS A 203 0.77 3.75 -91.57
N TYR A 204 0.01 2.65 -91.38
CA TYR A 204 -0.41 1.78 -92.48
C TYR A 204 -1.23 2.53 -93.53
N LEU A 205 -2.15 3.39 -93.10
CA LEU A 205 -2.98 4.19 -94.01
C LEU A 205 -2.20 5.28 -94.73
N SER A 206 -1.12 5.79 -94.14
CA SER A 206 -0.29 6.87 -94.73
C SER A 206 0.78 6.35 -95.71
N CYS A 207 1.11 5.05 -95.67
CA CYS A 207 2.08 4.41 -96.58
C CYS A 207 1.43 3.77 -97.81
N LYS A 208 0.14 4.00 -98.04
CA LYS A 208 -0.67 3.42 -99.13
C LYS A 208 -1.12 4.53 -100.07
#